data_AF-A0A7G8WFL4-F1
#
_entry.id   AF-A0A7G8WFL4-F1
#
_cell.length_a   1.000
_cell.length_b   1.000
_cell.length_c   1.000
_cell.angle_alpha   90.00
_cell.angle_beta   90.00
_cell.angle_gamma   90.00
#
_symmetry.space_group_name_H-M   'P 1'
#
loop_
_entity.id
_entity.type
_entity.pdbx_description
1 polymer ?
#
loop_
_entity_poly.entity_id
_entity_poly.type
_entity_poly.pdbx_seq_one_letter_code
_entity_poly.pdbx_strand_id
1 'polypeptide(L)'
;MHTNNVLLTDVNTSSSYEWQIRAKCSDASGSDYTDGQGPDFTPTKASSRSTLLKNNNLSTYPNPFKSSLSVKVDDIKNVEETTIKIYNAYGRLVYEKTNINTNNKVVFDNELENGMYLIILINKQGNILESKKIMKN
;
A
#
# COMPACT_ATOMS: atom_id res chain seq x y z
N MET A 1 -13.30 -2.81 8.37
CA MET A 1 -13.16 -3.66 7.15
C MET A 1 -12.25 -4.82 7.51
N HIS A 2 -12.75 -6.05 7.58
CA HIS A 2 -11.92 -7.25 7.78
C HIS A 2 -11.57 -7.79 6.41
N THR A 3 -10.28 -7.81 6.07
CA THR A 3 -9.77 -8.46 4.86
C THR A 3 -9.36 -9.87 5.23
N ASN A 4 -10.03 -10.87 4.64
CA ASN A 4 -9.64 -12.27 4.73
C ASN A 4 -8.90 -12.66 3.45
N ASN A 5 -7.90 -13.54 3.54
CA ASN A 5 -7.17 -14.07 2.38
C ASN A 5 -7.38 -15.58 2.28
N VAL A 6 -7.48 -16.08 1.04
CA VAL A 6 -7.58 -17.51 0.76
C VAL A 6 -6.34 -17.90 -0.05
N LEU A 7 -5.59 -18.86 0.46
CA LEU A 7 -4.46 -19.46 -0.26
C LEU A 7 -4.94 -20.72 -0.98
N LEU A 8 -4.74 -20.77 -2.31
CA LEU A 8 -5.00 -21.95 -3.14
C LEU A 8 -3.66 -22.63 -3.44
N THR A 9 -3.48 -23.90 -3.06
CA THR A 9 -2.17 -24.59 -3.14
C THR A 9 -1.96 -25.50 -4.35
N ASP A 10 -2.96 -25.75 -5.18
CA ASP A 10 -2.89 -26.74 -6.27
C ASP A 10 -3.56 -26.25 -7.56
N VAL A 11 -3.22 -25.02 -7.97
CA VAL A 11 -3.76 -24.42 -9.20
C VAL A 11 -2.85 -24.71 -10.40
N ASN A 12 -3.44 -25.10 -11.53
CA ASN A 12 -2.73 -25.33 -12.77
C ASN A 12 -2.35 -23.99 -13.41
N THR A 13 -1.05 -23.79 -13.65
CA THR A 13 -0.54 -22.53 -14.20
C THR A 13 -0.80 -22.31 -15.69
N SER A 14 -1.42 -23.26 -16.38
CA SER A 14 -1.83 -23.14 -17.79
C SER A 14 -3.35 -23.03 -17.97
N SER A 15 -4.11 -22.92 -16.89
CA SER A 15 -5.58 -22.81 -16.93
C SER A 15 -6.03 -21.42 -16.47
N SER A 16 -7.03 -20.87 -17.17
CA SER A 16 -7.77 -19.69 -16.70
C SER A 16 -8.80 -20.12 -15.67
N TYR A 17 -8.95 -19.35 -14.60
CA TYR A 17 -9.92 -19.58 -13.53
C TYR A 17 -10.84 -18.37 -13.38
N GLU A 18 -12.14 -18.63 -13.29
CA GLU A 18 -13.11 -17.65 -12.80
C GLU A 18 -13.12 -17.63 -11.26
N TRP A 19 -13.55 -16.52 -10.66
CA TRP A 19 -13.80 -16.47 -9.22
C TRP A 19 -15.14 -15.79 -8.91
N GLN A 20 -15.79 -16.30 -7.85
CA GLN A 20 -17.09 -15.83 -7.38
C GLN A 20 -17.07 -15.63 -5.86
N ILE A 21 -17.93 -14.74 -5.35
CA ILE A 21 -18.04 -14.45 -3.92
C ILE A 21 -19.26 -15.17 -3.36
N ARG A 22 -19.15 -15.69 -2.14
CA ARG A 22 -20.30 -16.06 -1.30
C ARG A 22 -20.04 -15.74 0.16
N ALA A 23 -21.10 -15.56 0.94
CA ALA A 23 -21.00 -15.47 2.40
C ALA A 23 -20.95 -16.88 3.01
N LYS A 24 -20.10 -17.08 4.02
CA LYS A 24 -20.04 -18.31 4.82
C LYS A 24 -20.30 -17.98 6.28
N CYS A 25 -21.27 -18.66 6.88
CA CYS A 25 -21.64 -18.51 8.28
C CYS A 25 -20.86 -19.50 9.16
N SER A 26 -20.87 -19.27 10.47
CA SER A 26 -20.16 -20.09 11.48
C SER A 26 -20.71 -21.50 11.62
N ASP A 27 -21.98 -21.72 11.25
CA ASP A 27 -22.67 -23.01 11.21
C ASP A 27 -22.39 -23.81 9.92
N ALA A 28 -21.40 -23.37 9.13
CA ALA A 28 -21.03 -23.90 7.82
C ALA A 28 -22.11 -23.75 6.73
N SER A 29 -23.23 -23.09 7.00
CA SER A 29 -24.15 -22.62 5.96
C SER A 29 -23.51 -21.49 5.14
N GLY A 30 -24.06 -21.20 3.97
CA GLY A 30 -23.59 -20.11 3.12
C GLY A 30 -24.66 -19.64 2.16
N SER A 31 -24.47 -18.43 1.62
CA SER A 31 -25.29 -17.94 0.52
C SER A 31 -24.97 -18.69 -0.77
N ASP A 32 -25.84 -18.52 -1.76
CA ASP A 32 -25.48 -18.77 -3.15
C ASP A 32 -24.30 -17.88 -3.58
N TYR A 33 -23.63 -18.27 -4.66
CA TYR A 33 -22.60 -17.47 -5.28
C TYR A 33 -23.19 -16.22 -5.94
N THR A 34 -22.42 -15.14 -5.97
CA THR A 34 -22.81 -13.91 -6.66
C THR A 34 -22.89 -14.11 -8.17
N ASP A 35 -23.94 -13.60 -8.81
CA ASP A 35 -24.09 -13.58 -10.28
C ASP A 35 -22.99 -12.77 -10.98
N GLY A 36 -22.41 -11.79 -10.29
CA GLY A 36 -21.26 -11.05 -10.76
C GLY A 36 -20.00 -11.92 -10.71
N GLN A 37 -19.58 -12.42 -11.86
CA GLN A 37 -18.26 -13.03 -12.01
C GLN A 37 -17.18 -11.95 -11.93
N GLY A 38 -16.14 -12.20 -11.12
CA GLY A 38 -14.95 -11.37 -11.12
C GLY A 38 -14.10 -11.60 -12.38
N PRO A 39 -13.06 -10.78 -12.64
CA PRO A 39 -12.18 -11.01 -13.76
C PRO A 39 -11.46 -12.37 -13.62
N ASP A 40 -11.41 -13.12 -14.70
CA ASP A 40 -10.62 -14.34 -14.80
C ASP A 40 -9.15 -14.09 -14.45
N PHE A 41 -8.51 -15.10 -13.86
CA PHE A 41 -7.09 -15.07 -13.59
C PHE A 41 -6.40 -16.36 -14.03
N THR A 42 -5.19 -16.23 -14.56
CA THR A 42 -4.31 -17.35 -14.88
C THR A 42 -3.15 -17.35 -13.90
N PRO A 43 -3.05 -18.36 -13.00
CA PRO A 43 -1.92 -18.48 -12.09
C PRO A 43 -0.63 -18.60 -12.90
N THR A 44 0.34 -17.74 -12.66
CA THR A 44 1.69 -17.93 -13.21
C THR A 44 2.48 -18.84 -12.27
N LYS A 45 3.33 -19.72 -12.82
CA LYS A 45 4.36 -20.40 -12.00
C LYS A 45 5.06 -19.33 -11.16
N ALA A 46 5.31 -19.64 -9.88
CA ALA A 46 6.15 -18.78 -9.06
C ALA A 46 7.49 -18.65 -9.79
N SER A 47 7.70 -17.51 -10.46
CA SER A 47 9.04 -17.08 -10.83
C SER A 47 9.79 -17.11 -9.51
N SER A 48 10.85 -17.91 -9.43
CA SER A 48 11.75 -17.94 -8.28
C SER A 48 11.89 -16.50 -7.85
N ARG A 49 11.26 -16.14 -6.72
CA ARG A 49 11.25 -14.75 -6.30
C ARG A 49 12.71 -14.46 -6.05
N SER A 50 13.35 -13.78 -7.00
CA SER A 50 14.60 -13.15 -6.70
C SER A 50 14.24 -12.33 -5.47
N THR A 51 14.91 -12.62 -4.37
CA THR A 51 15.06 -11.63 -3.32
C THR A 51 15.92 -10.53 -3.95
N LEU A 52 15.36 -9.83 -4.96
CA LEU A 52 15.52 -8.41 -5.05
C LEU A 52 15.15 -7.97 -3.65
N LEU A 53 16.18 -7.71 -2.85
CA LEU A 53 16.08 -6.84 -1.71
C LEU A 53 15.32 -5.64 -2.29
N LYS A 54 14.02 -5.57 -2.02
CA LYS A 54 13.31 -4.31 -2.14
C LYS A 54 14.06 -3.47 -1.13
N ASN A 55 15.03 -2.71 -1.62
CA ASN A 55 15.62 -1.64 -0.84
C ASN A 55 14.40 -0.77 -0.54
N ASN A 56 13.89 -0.95 0.67
CA ASN A 56 12.68 -0.33 1.13
C ASN A 56 13.13 1.08 1.49
N ASN A 57 13.29 1.88 0.44
CA ASN A 57 13.94 3.18 0.47
C ASN A 57 13.12 4.17 1.29
N LEU A 58 11.90 3.81 1.71
CA LEU A 58 11.03 4.60 2.56
C LEU A 58 10.70 3.91 3.90
N SER A 59 11.26 4.44 4.98
CA SER A 59 10.89 4.08 6.36
C SER A 59 10.19 5.22 7.08
N THR A 60 9.29 4.88 8.01
CA THR A 60 8.38 5.85 8.65
C THR A 60 8.18 5.47 10.12
N TYR A 61 8.39 6.40 11.05
CA TYR A 61 8.30 6.13 12.48
C TYR A 61 7.91 7.39 13.30
N PRO A 62 7.11 7.26 14.37
CA PRO A 62 6.34 6.07 14.74
C PRO A 62 5.15 5.86 13.79
N ASN A 63 4.76 4.61 13.55
CA ASN A 63 3.50 4.32 12.86
C ASN A 63 2.77 3.23 13.65
N PRO A 64 1.62 3.54 14.30
CA PRO A 64 0.86 4.80 14.24
C PRO A 64 1.55 6.02 14.87
N PHE A 65 1.17 7.23 14.43
CA PHE A 65 1.64 8.51 14.98
C PHE A 65 0.48 9.34 15.55
N LYS A 66 0.82 10.32 16.41
CA LYS A 66 -0.15 11.29 16.97
C LYS A 66 -0.08 12.65 16.27
N SER A 67 1.06 13.33 16.39
CA SER A 67 1.25 14.69 15.85
C SER A 67 2.38 14.80 14.82
N SER A 68 3.36 13.90 14.85
CA SER A 68 4.49 13.94 13.93
C SER A 68 4.95 12.55 13.53
N LEU A 69 5.44 12.44 12.30
CA LEU A 69 6.00 11.24 11.71
C LEU A 69 7.37 11.58 11.12
N SER A 70 8.39 10.82 11.46
CA SER A 70 9.67 10.85 10.77
C SER A 70 9.59 9.97 9.53
N VAL A 71 10.03 10.52 8.40
CA VAL A 71 10.11 9.88 7.10
C VAL A 71 11.57 9.81 6.70
N LYS A 72 12.14 8.61 6.71
CA LYS A 72 13.52 8.34 6.34
C LYS A 72 13.56 7.73 4.94
N VAL A 73 14.42 8.30 4.12
CA VAL A 73 14.59 7.98 2.71
C VAL A 73 16.03 7.50 2.48
N ASP A 74 16.21 6.20 2.27
CA ASP A 74 17.52 5.56 2.11
C ASP A 74 17.76 5.17 0.63
N ASP A 75 19.02 5.13 0.18
CA ASP A 75 19.44 4.59 -1.12
C ASP A 75 18.75 5.15 -2.38
N ILE A 76 18.15 6.35 -2.32
CA ILE A 76 17.61 7.06 -3.49
C ILE A 76 18.69 7.98 -4.08
N LYS A 77 19.00 7.81 -5.38
CA LYS A 77 19.83 8.77 -6.12
C LYS A 77 19.08 10.10 -6.27
N ASN A 78 19.74 11.23 -6.02
CA ASN A 78 19.16 12.57 -6.09
C ASN A 78 17.96 12.78 -5.15
N VAL A 79 18.11 12.44 -3.87
CA VAL A 79 17.08 12.66 -2.84
C VAL A 79 16.56 14.12 -2.86
N GLU A 80 17.45 15.08 -3.09
CA GLU A 80 17.16 16.51 -3.18
C GLU A 80 16.25 16.90 -4.38
N GLU A 81 16.02 16.00 -5.34
CA GLU A 81 15.07 16.20 -6.45
C GLU A 81 13.77 15.39 -6.27
N THR A 82 13.54 14.88 -5.05
CA THR A 82 12.37 14.06 -4.69
C THR A 82 11.36 14.89 -3.89
N THR A 83 10.08 14.58 -4.06
CA THR A 83 8.96 15.20 -3.34
C THR A 83 8.20 14.16 -2.54
N ILE A 84 7.90 14.47 -1.27
CA ILE A 84 6.95 13.73 -0.43
C ILE A 84 5.56 14.33 -0.63
N LYS A 85 4.58 13.48 -0.96
CA LYS A 85 3.15 13.81 -0.93
C LYS A 85 2.43 12.88 0.02
N ILE A 86 1.50 13.42 0.80
CA ILE A 86 0.66 12.63 1.70
C ILE A 86 -0.79 12.88 1.38
N TYR A 87 -1.53 11.79 1.20
CA TYR A 87 -2.95 11.80 0.88
C TYR A 87 -3.74 11.14 2.01
N ASN A 88 -4.93 11.64 2.29
CA ASN A 88 -5.87 10.94 3.17
C ASN A 88 -6.56 9.77 2.44
N ALA A 89 -7.40 9.00 3.14
CA ALA A 89 -8.13 7.86 2.57
C ALA A 89 -9.08 8.22 1.41
N TYR A 90 -9.49 9.49 1.28
CA TYR A 90 -10.31 9.98 0.18
C TYR A 90 -9.49 10.46 -1.03
N GLY A 91 -8.15 10.37 -0.97
CA GLY A 91 -7.26 10.84 -2.04
C GLY A 91 -7.00 12.35 -2.03
N ARG A 92 -7.40 13.08 -0.98
CA ARG A 92 -7.08 14.52 -0.83
C ARG A 92 -5.63 14.68 -0.37
N LEU A 93 -4.87 15.53 -1.07
CA LEU A 93 -3.51 15.93 -0.68
C LEU A 93 -3.58 16.76 0.62
N VAL A 94 -2.88 16.31 1.66
CA VAL A 94 -2.84 16.95 2.98
C VAL A 94 -1.46 17.47 3.36
N TYR A 95 -0.41 17.01 2.69
CA TYR A 95 0.95 17.49 2.91
C TYR A 95 1.78 17.32 1.63
N GLU A 96 2.59 18.32 1.31
CA GLU A 96 3.55 18.27 0.21
C GLU A 96 4.87 18.92 0.66
N LYS A 97 5.99 18.25 0.38
CA LYS A 97 7.33 18.79 0.60
C LYS A 97 8.24 18.39 -0.55
N THR A 98 8.75 19.37 -1.27
CA THR A 98 9.75 19.23 -2.34
C THR A 98 11.17 19.31 -1.76
N ASN A 99 12.16 18.86 -2.51
CA ASN A 99 13.59 18.91 -2.15
C ASN A 99 13.85 18.35 -0.75
N ILE A 100 13.54 17.07 -0.60
CA ILE A 100 13.61 16.37 0.68
C ILE A 100 15.04 15.90 0.97
N ASN A 101 15.34 15.66 2.25
CA ASN A 101 16.64 15.13 2.68
C ASN A 101 16.52 13.62 2.96
N THR A 102 17.60 12.95 3.36
CA THR A 102 17.54 11.54 3.83
C THR A 102 16.65 11.37 5.07
N ASN A 103 16.64 12.34 5.98
CA ASN A 103 15.82 12.32 7.19
C ASN A 103 14.89 13.53 7.22
N ASN A 104 13.59 13.31 7.03
CA ASN A 104 12.58 14.35 7.07
C ASN A 104 11.67 14.14 8.27
N LYS A 105 11.34 15.22 8.96
CA LYS A 105 10.25 15.23 9.94
C LYS A 105 9.02 15.84 9.28
N VAL A 106 7.95 15.08 9.24
CA VAL A 106 6.62 15.56 8.88
C VAL A 106 5.87 15.85 10.17
N VAL A 107 5.49 17.11 10.34
CA VAL A 107 4.61 17.53 11.43
C VAL A 107 3.24 17.72 10.81
N PHE A 108 2.25 17.09 11.42
CA PHE A 108 0.86 17.24 11.04
C PHE A 108 0.22 18.23 12.00
N ASP A 109 -0.51 19.18 11.45
CA ASP A 109 -1.28 20.12 12.25
C ASP A 109 -2.44 19.37 12.93
N ASN A 110 -2.94 19.90 14.05
CA ASN A 110 -4.00 19.26 14.83
C ASN A 110 -5.33 19.13 14.07
N GLU A 111 -5.45 19.74 12.90
CA GLU A 111 -6.66 19.74 12.05
C GLU A 111 -6.86 18.43 11.27
N LEU A 112 -5.87 17.52 11.27
CA LEU A 112 -6.00 16.25 10.57
C LEU A 112 -6.73 15.20 11.39
N GLU A 113 -7.75 14.59 10.80
CA GLU A 113 -8.54 13.54 11.41
C GLU A 113 -7.70 12.27 11.66
N ASN A 114 -8.11 11.48 12.65
CA ASN A 114 -7.54 10.16 12.88
C ASN A 114 -7.96 9.23 11.74
N GLY A 115 -7.01 8.45 11.22
CA GLY A 115 -7.28 7.61 10.06
C GLY A 115 -6.05 7.17 9.27
N MET A 116 -6.34 6.61 8.10
CA MET A 116 -5.34 6.12 7.15
C MET A 116 -4.87 7.24 6.22
N TYR A 117 -3.56 7.25 5.98
CA TYR A 117 -2.92 8.11 5.01
C TYR A 117 -1.94 7.34 4.14
N LEU A 118 -1.68 7.85 2.94
CA LEU A 118 -0.72 7.30 1.98
C LEU A 118 0.39 8.31 1.73
N ILE A 119 1.63 7.94 2.04
CA ILE A 119 2.82 8.67 1.61
C ILE A 119 3.21 8.18 0.22
N ILE A 120 3.50 9.11 -0.67
CA ILE A 120 4.04 8.87 -2.00
C ILE A 120 5.34 9.68 -2.15
N LEU A 121 6.41 9.00 -2.56
CA LEU A 121 7.63 9.63 -3.04
C LEU A 121 7.58 9.74 -4.56
N ILE A 122 7.76 10.95 -5.09
CA ILE A 122 7.84 11.18 -6.54
C ILE A 122 9.17 11.83 -6.89
N ASN A 123 9.75 11.45 -8.03
CA ASN A 123 10.90 12.15 -8.58
C ASN A 123 10.48 13.44 -9.30
N LYS A 124 11.46 14.22 -9.77
CA LYS A 124 11.26 15.47 -10.52
C LYS A 124 10.45 15.29 -11.82
N GLN A 125 10.49 14.11 -12.42
CA GLN A 125 9.71 13.76 -13.61
C GLN A 125 8.25 13.39 -13.28
N GLY A 126 7.89 13.32 -11.99
CA GLY A 126 6.54 12.95 -11.53
C GLY A 126 6.31 11.44 -11.40
N ASN A 127 7.33 10.61 -11.63
CA ASN A 127 7.22 9.16 -11.46
C ASN A 127 7.20 8.81 -9.97
N ILE A 128 6.31 7.90 -9.60
CA ILE A 128 6.27 7.34 -8.24
C ILE A 128 7.48 6.43 -8.02
N LEU A 129 8.32 6.80 -7.07
CA LEU A 129 9.47 6.00 -6.63
C LEU A 129 9.05 4.96 -5.60
N GLU A 130 8.24 5.37 -4.62
CA GLU A 130 7.77 4.49 -3.56
C GLU A 130 6.46 5.00 -2.93
N SER A 131 5.70 4.10 -2.31
CA SER A 131 4.50 4.46 -1.58
C SER A 131 4.38 3.66 -0.28
N LYS A 132 3.78 4.26 0.75
CA LYS A 132 3.64 3.64 2.07
C LYS A 132 2.40 4.10 2.82
N LYS A 133 1.65 3.13 3.35
CA LYS A 133 0.49 3.38 4.22
C LYS A 133 0.93 3.70 5.65
N ILE A 134 0.33 4.73 6.25
CA ILE A 134 0.54 5.15 7.64
C ILE A 134 -0.81 5.38 8.35
N MET A 135 -0.79 5.39 9.68
CA MET A 135 -1.96 5.53 10.56
C MET A 135 -1.76 6.68 11.54
N LYS A 136 -2.75 7.59 11.63
CA LYS A 136 -2.85 8.60 12.68
C LYS A 136 -3.88 8.19 13.73
N ASN A 137 -3.51 8.25 15.01
CA ASN A 137 -4.36 7.97 16.18
C ASN A 137 -4.50 9.18 17.10
#